data_AF-A0A537WVB4-F1
#
_entry.id   AF-A0A537WVB4-F1
#
_cell.length_a   1.000
_cell.length_b   1.000
_cell.length_c   1.000
_cell.angle_alpha   90.00
_cell.angle_beta   90.00
_cell.angle_gamma   90.00
#
_symmetry.space_group_name_H-M   'P 1'
#
loop_
_entity.id
_entity.type
_entity.pdbx_description
1 polymer ?
#
loop_
_entity_poly.entity_id
_entity_poly.type
_entity_poly.pdbx_seq_one_letter_code
_entity_poly.pdbx_strand_id
1 'polypeptide(L)'
;MYTRWLLFLHIASVLALLGTHGTSMTVLYRIRGERDRRKIVDLITLSGETIVPMYVSLAAIVVTGVLLGFKFAAFSRWWLWLAIVILLAITASMGVIARPYFARVKEACAVRPSGVPRVSDEELAEILRSPTAHVLSAIGVVGLAAILYLMVFQPH
;
A
#
# COMPACT_ATOMS: atom_id res chain seq x y z
N MET A 1 12.92 -28.35 11.45
CA MET A 1 13.32 -27.64 10.21
C MET A 1 12.19 -26.86 9.55
N TYR A 2 10.96 -27.39 9.46
CA TYR A 2 9.79 -26.74 8.85
C TYR A 2 9.49 -25.31 9.35
N THR A 3 9.62 -25.04 10.65
CA THR A 3 9.33 -23.69 11.20
C THR A 3 10.24 -22.59 10.66
N ARG A 4 11.54 -22.88 10.48
CA ARG A 4 12.49 -21.84 10.01
C ARG A 4 12.15 -21.44 8.57
N TRP A 5 11.78 -22.42 7.75
CA TRP A 5 11.25 -22.17 6.41
C TRP A 5 9.96 -21.36 6.43
N LEU A 6 9.05 -21.69 7.33
CA LEU A 6 7.77 -21.00 7.42
C LEU A 6 7.93 -19.54 7.89
N LEU A 7 8.83 -19.29 8.84
CA LEU A 7 9.22 -17.94 9.25
C LEU A 7 9.90 -17.18 8.11
N PHE A 8 10.81 -17.83 7.38
CA PHE A 8 11.45 -17.25 6.20
C PHE A 8 10.41 -16.84 5.15
N LEU A 9 9.44 -17.71 4.84
CA LEU A 9 8.37 -17.42 3.88
C LEU A 9 7.49 -16.26 4.36
N HIS A 10 7.19 -16.18 5.66
CA HIS A 10 6.43 -15.06 6.21
C HIS A 10 7.17 -13.73 6.02
N ILE A 11 8.44 -13.68 6.40
CA ILE A 11 9.29 -12.48 6.25
C ILE A 11 9.47 -12.13 4.76
N ALA A 12 9.73 -13.12 3.91
CA ALA A 12 9.86 -12.92 2.46
C ALA A 12 8.57 -12.36 1.85
N SER A 13 7.40 -12.80 2.33
CA SER A 13 6.11 -12.28 1.89
C SER A 13 5.90 -10.83 2.34
N VAL A 14 6.34 -10.46 3.54
CA VAL A 14 6.37 -9.06 4.00
C VAL A 14 7.28 -8.21 3.11
N LEU A 15 8.48 -8.70 2.77
CA LEU A 15 9.41 -7.99 1.89
C LEU A 15 8.84 -7.84 0.47
N ALA A 16 8.21 -8.88 -0.07
CA ALA A 16 7.54 -8.83 -1.36
C ALA A 16 6.37 -7.82 -1.37
N LEU A 17 5.59 -7.78 -0.27
CA LEU A 17 4.55 -6.77 -0.09
C LEU A 17 5.15 -5.37 -0.06
N LEU A 18 6.21 -5.13 0.72
CA LEU A 18 6.88 -3.84 0.79
C LEU A 18 7.46 -3.40 -0.56
N GLY A 19 8.02 -4.33 -1.34
CA GLY A 19 8.54 -4.04 -2.67
C GLY A 19 7.43 -3.64 -3.63
N THR A 20 6.38 -4.46 -3.73
CA THR A 20 5.25 -4.24 -4.66
C THR A 20 4.35 -3.05 -4.27
N HIS A 21 4.18 -2.81 -2.98
CA HIS A 21 3.46 -1.65 -2.47
C HIS A 21 4.33 -0.37 -2.52
N GLY A 22 5.62 -0.50 -2.23
CA GLY A 22 6.58 0.60 -2.25
C GLY A 22 6.80 1.19 -3.64
N THR A 23 6.71 0.38 -4.71
CA THR A 23 6.71 0.90 -6.09
C THR A 23 5.49 1.76 -6.37
N SER A 24 4.29 1.37 -5.94
CA SER A 24 3.09 2.23 -6.02
C SER A 24 3.26 3.53 -5.25
N MET A 25 3.87 3.47 -4.06
CA MET A 25 4.13 4.67 -3.26
C MET A 25 5.14 5.59 -3.95
N THR A 26 6.16 5.04 -4.60
CA THR A 26 7.14 5.79 -5.38
C THR A 26 6.49 6.51 -6.56
N VAL A 27 5.58 5.84 -7.27
CA VAL A 27 4.75 6.46 -8.32
C VAL A 27 3.98 7.64 -7.75
N LEU A 28 3.33 7.47 -6.59
CA LEU A 28 2.52 8.50 -5.97
C LEU A 28 3.34 9.76 -5.63
N TYR A 29 4.59 9.62 -5.21
CA TYR A 29 5.48 10.78 -5.02
C TYR A 29 5.98 11.35 -6.35
N ARG A 30 6.28 10.49 -7.34
CA ARG A 30 6.81 10.91 -8.64
C ARG A 30 5.81 11.76 -9.42
N ILE A 31 4.53 11.41 -9.41
CA ILE A 31 3.50 12.18 -10.13
C ILE A 31 3.30 13.60 -9.56
N ARG A 32 3.71 13.87 -8.30
CA ARG A 32 3.60 15.22 -7.70
C ARG A 32 4.42 16.28 -8.43
N GLY A 33 5.53 15.86 -9.04
CA GLY A 33 6.45 16.73 -9.78
C GLY A 33 6.33 16.60 -11.30
N GLU A 34 5.46 15.72 -11.79
CA GLU A 34 5.28 15.51 -13.22
C GLU A 34 4.29 16.53 -13.80
N ARG A 35 4.59 17.03 -15.00
CA ARG A 35 3.74 17.99 -15.73
C ARG A 35 3.14 17.38 -16.99
N ASP A 36 3.78 16.33 -17.53
CA ASP A 36 3.29 15.64 -18.70
C ASP A 36 2.15 14.67 -18.33
N ARG A 37 0.95 14.97 -18.81
CA ARG A 37 -0.28 14.17 -18.59
C ARG A 37 -0.13 12.73 -19.05
N ARG A 38 0.59 12.48 -20.15
CA ARG A 38 0.81 11.12 -20.65
C ARG A 38 1.66 10.33 -19.67
N LYS A 39 2.78 10.92 -19.22
CA LYS A 39 3.65 10.30 -18.20
C LYS A 39 2.93 10.05 -16.88
N ILE A 40 2.04 10.95 -16.45
CA ILE A 40 1.22 10.73 -15.25
C ILE A 40 0.34 9.49 -15.42
N VAL A 41 -0.35 9.35 -16.55
CA VAL A 41 -1.21 8.19 -16.84
C VAL A 41 -0.40 6.90 -16.93
N ASP A 42 0.77 6.94 -17.57
CA ASP A 42 1.66 5.78 -17.68
C ASP A 42 2.16 5.32 -16.31
N LEU A 43 2.58 6.26 -15.46
CA LEU A 43 3.00 5.97 -14.08
C LEU A 43 1.85 5.39 -13.25
N ILE A 44 0.64 5.94 -13.36
CA ILE A 44 -0.53 5.40 -12.64
C ILE A 44 -0.90 3.99 -13.16
N THR A 45 -0.73 3.74 -14.45
CA THR A 45 -0.96 2.42 -15.05
C THR A 45 0.05 1.40 -14.50
N LEU A 46 1.33 1.76 -14.47
CA LEU A 46 2.39 0.96 -13.84
C LEU A 46 2.09 0.69 -12.36
N SER A 47 1.62 1.69 -11.61
CA SER A 47 1.17 1.51 -10.23
C SER A 47 -0.06 0.60 -10.10
N GLY A 48 -0.87 0.46 -11.14
CA GLY A 48 -2.00 -0.46 -11.19
C GLY A 48 -1.54 -1.92 -11.37
N GLU A 49 -0.47 -2.15 -12.12
CA GLU A 49 0.09 -3.49 -12.37
C GLU A 49 0.66 -4.13 -11.10
N THR A 50 1.07 -3.34 -10.12
CA THR A 50 1.60 -3.83 -8.84
C THR A 50 0.51 -4.30 -7.86
N ILE A 51 -0.77 -4.05 -8.16
CA ILE A 51 -1.90 -4.42 -7.29
C ILE A 51 -1.99 -5.95 -7.12
N VAL A 52 -1.88 -6.70 -8.21
CA VAL A 52 -1.97 -8.17 -8.18
C VAL A 52 -0.85 -8.78 -7.32
N PRO A 53 0.44 -8.50 -7.58
CA PRO A 53 1.51 -9.07 -6.76
C PRO A 53 1.49 -8.58 -5.30
N MET A 54 0.98 -7.37 -5.03
CA MET A 54 0.72 -6.88 -3.67
C MET A 54 -0.30 -7.76 -2.95
N TYR A 55 -1.46 -8.05 -3.57
CA TYR A 55 -2.47 -8.92 -2.96
C TYR A 55 -2.02 -10.37 -2.81
N VAL A 56 -1.22 -10.88 -3.75
CA VAL A 56 -0.58 -12.21 -3.62
C VAL A 56 0.35 -12.24 -2.40
N SER A 57 1.18 -11.20 -2.23
CA SER A 57 2.07 -11.08 -1.08
C SER A 57 1.29 -10.95 0.23
N LEU A 58 0.20 -10.19 0.25
CA LEU A 58 -0.68 -10.06 1.40
C LEU A 58 -1.33 -11.40 1.77
N ALA A 59 -1.84 -12.15 0.79
CA ALA A 59 -2.39 -13.48 1.02
C ALA A 59 -1.34 -14.43 1.59
N ALA A 60 -0.10 -14.39 1.07
CA ALA A 60 1.00 -15.19 1.59
C ALA A 60 1.37 -14.83 3.04
N ILE A 61 1.36 -13.55 3.42
CA ILE A 61 1.53 -13.09 4.81
C ILE A 61 0.45 -13.68 5.71
N VAL A 62 -0.81 -13.63 5.29
CA VAL A 62 -1.95 -14.15 6.08
C VAL A 62 -1.81 -15.66 6.27
N VAL A 63 -1.58 -16.42 5.19
CA VAL A 63 -1.46 -17.88 5.25
C VAL A 63 -0.29 -18.29 6.15
N THR A 64 0.90 -17.73 5.91
CA THR A 64 2.08 -18.05 6.72
C THR A 64 1.93 -17.59 8.17
N GLY A 65 1.31 -16.43 8.41
CA GLY A 65 1.03 -15.91 9.75
C GLY A 65 0.07 -16.80 10.54
N VAL A 66 -1.00 -17.29 9.91
CA VAL A 66 -1.94 -18.24 10.53
C VAL A 66 -1.22 -19.54 10.92
N LEU A 67 -0.40 -20.09 10.02
CA LEU A 67 0.38 -21.31 10.30
C LEU A 67 1.38 -21.10 11.45
N LEU A 68 2.05 -19.94 11.54
CA LEU A 68 2.90 -19.58 12.68
C LEU A 68 2.06 -19.43 13.97
N GLY A 69 0.88 -18.83 13.87
CA GLY A 69 -0.03 -18.62 14.99
C GLY A 69 -0.41 -19.93 15.67
N PHE A 70 -0.76 -20.97 14.89
CA PHE A 70 -1.01 -22.30 15.43
C PHE A 70 0.25 -22.90 16.06
N LYS A 71 1.39 -22.75 15.39
CA LYS A 71 2.63 -23.37 15.81
C LYS A 71 3.25 -22.77 17.07
N PHE A 72 2.92 -21.52 17.39
CA PHE A 72 3.36 -20.81 18.60
C PHE A 72 2.25 -20.61 19.63
N ALA A 73 1.07 -21.20 19.43
CA ALA A 73 -0.12 -20.97 20.26
C ALA A 73 -0.40 -19.48 20.50
N ALA A 74 -0.20 -18.65 19.48
CA ALA A 74 -0.27 -17.19 19.59
C ALA A 74 -1.72 -16.66 19.58
N PHE A 75 -2.70 -17.48 19.19
CA PHE A 75 -4.11 -17.07 19.12
C PHE A 75 -4.74 -16.72 20.47
N SER A 76 -4.16 -17.17 21.58
CA SER A 76 -4.57 -16.76 22.93
C SER A 76 -4.00 -15.41 23.35
N ARG A 77 -3.08 -14.83 22.57
CA ARG A 77 -2.36 -13.59 22.91
C ARG A 77 -3.02 -12.39 22.27
N TRP A 78 -3.27 -11.35 23.07
CA TRP A 78 -3.98 -10.15 22.61
C TRP A 78 -3.21 -9.35 21.55
N TRP A 79 -1.87 -9.33 21.62
CA TRP A 79 -1.04 -8.57 20.67
C TRP A 79 -1.26 -9.04 19.22
N LEU A 80 -1.58 -10.32 19.01
CA LEU A 80 -1.81 -10.88 17.67
C LEU A 80 -3.07 -10.30 17.06
N TRP A 81 -4.14 -10.29 17.84
CA TRP A 81 -5.40 -9.67 17.46
C TRP A 81 -5.25 -8.18 17.22
N LEU A 82 -4.51 -7.47 18.07
CA LEU A 82 -4.24 -6.05 17.83
C LEU A 82 -3.49 -5.84 16.51
N ALA A 83 -2.46 -6.63 16.21
CA ALA A 83 -1.72 -6.51 14.95
C ALA A 83 -2.60 -6.81 13.72
N ILE A 84 -3.51 -7.79 13.81
CA ILE A 84 -4.49 -8.09 12.75
C ILE A 84 -5.44 -6.89 12.55
N VAL A 85 -5.98 -6.34 13.63
CA VAL A 85 -6.86 -5.15 13.57
C VAL A 85 -6.13 -3.97 12.94
N ILE A 86 -4.87 -3.72 13.32
CA ILE A 86 -4.05 -2.66 12.73
C ILE A 86 -3.83 -2.92 11.23
N LEU A 87 -3.49 -4.15 10.82
CA LEU A 87 -3.31 -4.50 9.41
C LEU A 87 -4.58 -4.23 8.59
N LEU A 88 -5.74 -4.63 9.11
CA LEU A 88 -7.04 -4.39 8.47
C LEU A 88 -7.35 -2.89 8.40
N ALA A 89 -7.11 -2.15 9.48
CA ALA A 89 -7.33 -0.71 9.53
C ALA A 89 -6.46 0.04 8.51
N ILE A 90 -5.18 -0.31 8.39
CA ILE A 90 -4.26 0.26 7.39
C ILE A 90 -4.77 -0.04 5.98
N THR A 91 -5.06 -1.30 5.69
CA THR A 91 -5.49 -1.76 4.35
C THR A 91 -6.77 -1.04 3.93
N ALA A 92 -7.76 -0.96 4.81
CA ALA A 92 -9.01 -0.26 4.56
C ALA A 92 -8.80 1.24 4.38
N SER A 93 -8.05 1.90 5.28
CA SER A 93 -7.80 3.35 5.23
C SER A 93 -7.10 3.75 3.95
N MET A 94 -6.04 3.03 3.57
CA MET A 94 -5.31 3.29 2.34
C MET A 94 -6.19 3.06 1.11
N GLY A 95 -7.02 2.02 1.11
CA GLY A 95 -7.97 1.75 0.03
C GLY A 95 -9.00 2.87 -0.15
N VAL A 96 -9.58 3.36 0.95
CA VAL A 96 -10.58 4.44 0.96
C VAL A 96 -9.98 5.76 0.49
N ILE A 97 -8.72 6.05 0.83
CA ILE A 97 -8.06 7.32 0.46
C ILE A 97 -7.46 7.28 -0.96
N ALA A 98 -6.78 6.19 -1.32
CA ALA A 98 -6.03 6.11 -2.57
C ALA A 98 -6.94 6.01 -3.80
N ARG A 99 -8.01 5.21 -3.72
CA ARG A 99 -8.93 4.97 -4.85
C ARG A 99 -9.55 6.26 -5.41
N PRO A 100 -10.22 7.11 -4.62
CA PRO A 100 -10.81 8.34 -5.15
C PRO A 100 -9.75 9.32 -5.64
N TYR A 101 -8.57 9.37 -5.00
CA TYR A 101 -7.47 10.20 -5.44
C TYR A 101 -6.97 9.79 -6.85
N PHE A 102 -6.68 8.51 -7.08
CA PHE A 102 -6.24 8.05 -8.40
C PHE A 102 -7.31 8.21 -9.48
N ALA A 103 -8.59 8.01 -9.13
CA ALA A 103 -9.70 8.29 -10.05
C ALA A 103 -9.72 9.78 -10.46
N ARG A 104 -9.66 10.69 -9.49
CA ARG A 104 -9.60 12.14 -9.72
C ARG A 104 -8.41 12.55 -10.58
N VAL A 105 -7.22 11.99 -10.34
CA VAL A 105 -6.03 12.29 -11.16
C VAL A 105 -6.20 11.79 -12.59
N LYS A 106 -6.73 10.57 -12.80
CA LYS A 106 -7.00 10.04 -14.16
C LYS A 106 -8.02 10.90 -14.91
N GLU A 107 -9.09 11.32 -14.25
CA GLU A 107 -10.09 12.21 -14.83
C GLU A 107 -9.53 13.58 -15.20
N ALA A 108 -8.67 14.14 -14.34
CA ALA A 108 -7.97 15.39 -14.60
C ALA A 108 -7.00 15.27 -15.80
N CYS A 109 -6.33 14.12 -15.96
CA CYS A 109 -5.48 13.87 -17.12
C CYS A 109 -6.25 13.60 -18.43
N ALA A 110 -7.56 13.34 -18.35
CA ALA A 110 -8.36 13.02 -19.54
C ALA A 110 -8.53 14.23 -20.47
N VAL A 111 -8.60 13.94 -21.76
CA VAL A 111 -8.77 14.92 -22.83
C VAL A 111 -10.19 14.85 -23.37
N ARG A 112 -10.80 16.00 -23.70
CA ARG A 112 -12.11 16.05 -24.36
C ARG A 112 -11.99 15.52 -25.80
N PRO A 113 -13.11 15.12 -26.46
CA PRO A 113 -13.08 14.76 -27.88
C PRO A 113 -12.48 15.84 -28.79
N SER A 114 -12.53 17.11 -28.36
CA SER A 114 -11.90 18.24 -29.04
C SER A 114 -10.37 18.30 -28.94
N GLY A 115 -9.72 17.39 -28.21
CA GLY A 115 -8.27 17.42 -27.97
C GLY A 115 -7.83 18.38 -26.85
N VAL A 116 -8.76 19.12 -26.25
CA VAL A 116 -8.48 20.06 -25.15
C VAL A 116 -8.50 19.31 -23.81
N PRO A 117 -7.48 19.49 -22.93
CA PRO A 117 -7.48 18.93 -21.59
C PRO A 117 -8.73 19.30 -20.79
N ARG A 118 -9.24 18.39 -19.95
CA ARG A 118 -10.46 18.63 -19.17
C ARG A 118 -10.29 19.71 -18.09
N VAL A 119 -9.10 19.79 -17.50
CA VAL A 119 -8.70 20.76 -16.48
C VAL A 119 -7.45 21.50 -16.94
N SER A 120 -7.20 22.72 -16.43
CA SER A 120 -5.96 23.44 -16.72
C SER A 120 -4.73 22.73 -16.13
N ASP A 121 -3.54 23.12 -16.57
CA ASP A 121 -2.29 22.57 -16.03
C ASP A 121 -2.07 23.03 -14.58
N GLU A 122 -2.52 24.23 -14.22
CA GLU A 122 -2.51 24.76 -12.86
C GLU A 122 -3.41 23.93 -11.93
N GLU A 123 -4.63 23.63 -12.36
CA GLU A 123 -5.57 22.83 -11.58
C GLU A 123 -5.07 21.39 -11.41
N LEU A 124 -4.49 20.79 -12.45
CA LEU A 124 -3.84 19.49 -12.35
C LEU A 124 -2.68 19.53 -11.34
N ALA A 125 -1.83 20.56 -11.38
CA ALA A 125 -0.73 20.71 -10.43
C ALA A 125 -1.22 20.86 -8.98
N GLU A 126 -2.35 21.53 -8.75
CA GLU A 126 -2.98 21.63 -7.43
C GLU A 126 -3.45 20.25 -6.92
N ILE A 127 -4.12 19.47 -7.77
CA ILE A 127 -4.56 18.11 -7.44
C ILE A 127 -3.35 17.23 -7.05
N LEU A 128 -2.27 17.29 -7.82
CA LEU A 128 -1.06 16.50 -7.61
C LEU A 128 -0.28 16.92 -6.35
N ARG A 129 -0.40 18.17 -5.92
CA ARG A 129 0.26 18.68 -4.71
C ARG A 129 -0.45 18.29 -3.42
N SER A 130 -1.64 17.68 -3.48
CA SER A 130 -2.43 17.29 -2.30
C SER A 130 -1.61 16.51 -1.27
N PRO A 131 -1.93 16.57 0.03
CA PRO A 131 -1.17 15.85 1.05
C PRO A 131 -1.34 14.32 0.98
N THR A 132 -2.13 13.77 0.06
CA THR A 132 -2.48 12.35 -0.01
C THR A 132 -1.27 11.42 0.03
N ALA A 133 -0.18 11.77 -0.69
CA ALA A 133 1.06 10.99 -0.66
C ALA A 133 1.64 10.89 0.77
N HIS A 134 1.74 12.01 1.47
CA HIS A 134 2.27 12.04 2.84
C HIS A 134 1.35 11.31 3.82
N VAL A 135 0.04 11.47 3.69
CA VAL A 135 -0.95 10.80 4.54
C VAL A 135 -0.87 9.28 4.37
N LEU A 136 -0.87 8.79 3.12
CA LEU A 136 -0.74 7.36 2.84
C LEU A 136 0.60 6.79 3.32
N SER A 137 1.71 7.52 3.12
CA SER A 137 3.01 7.14 3.69
C SER A 137 2.98 7.05 5.20
N ALA A 138 2.41 8.05 5.89
CA ALA A 138 2.36 8.09 7.34
C ALA A 138 1.56 6.91 7.89
N ILE A 139 0.38 6.63 7.31
CA ILE A 139 -0.46 5.47 7.68
C ILE A 139 0.33 4.17 7.51
N GLY A 140 1.00 3.98 6.35
CA GLY A 140 1.78 2.78 6.06
C GLY A 140 2.98 2.60 7.00
N VAL A 141 3.79 3.64 7.19
CA VAL A 141 5.03 3.58 8.01
C VAL A 141 4.71 3.42 9.49
N VAL A 142 3.81 4.25 10.03
CA VAL A 142 3.44 4.17 11.46
C VAL A 142 2.74 2.85 11.76
N GLY A 143 1.83 2.43 10.87
CA GLY A 143 1.12 1.17 11.00
C GLY A 143 2.06 -0.04 10.94
N LEU A 144 3.00 -0.06 9.99
CA LEU A 144 4.00 -1.12 9.89
C LEU A 144 4.92 -1.15 11.11
N ALA A 145 5.37 0.00 11.61
CA ALA A 145 6.20 0.08 12.80
C ALA A 145 5.47 -0.46 14.03
N ALA A 146 4.18 -0.17 14.18
CA ALA A 146 3.35 -0.71 15.26
C ALA A 146 3.21 -2.24 15.17
N ILE A 147 2.94 -2.78 13.97
CA ILE A 147 2.87 -4.24 13.76
C ILE A 147 4.22 -4.89 14.07
N LEU A 148 5.32 -4.31 13.57
CA LEU A 148 6.66 -4.82 13.82
C LEU A 148 6.96 -4.86 15.32
N TYR A 149 6.64 -3.79 16.05
CA TYR A 149 6.80 -3.72 17.50
C TYR A 149 6.03 -4.85 18.20
N LEU A 150 4.74 -5.04 17.87
CA LEU A 150 3.91 -6.09 18.48
C LEU A 150 4.48 -7.50 18.21
N MET A 151 4.98 -7.75 17.01
CA MET A 151 5.50 -9.05 16.61
C MET A 151 6.87 -9.37 17.22
N VAL A 152 7.72 -8.35 17.41
CA VAL A 152 9.07 -8.50 17.97
C VAL A 152 9.02 -8.58 19.49
N PHE A 153 8.34 -7.64 20.14
CA PHE A 153 8.36 -7.52 21.59
C PHE A 153 7.30 -8.37 22.28
N GLN A 154 6.24 -8.78 21.56
CA GLN A 154 5.21 -9.70 22.04
C GLN A 154 4.73 -9.39 23.47
N PRO A 155 4.26 -8.15 23.73
CA PRO A 155 3.93 -7.71 25.09
C PRO A 155 2.94 -8.69 25.73
N HIS A 156 3.26 -9.09 26.97
CA HIS A 156 2.49 -10.07 27.73
C HIS A 156 1.15 -9.47 28.20
#